data_AF-A0A3M0IH51-F1
#
_entry.id   AF-A0A3M0IH51-F1
#
_cell.length_a   1.000
_cell.length_b   1.000
_cell.length_c   1.000
_cell.angle_alpha   90.00
_cell.angle_beta   90.00
_cell.angle_gamma   90.00
#
_symmetry.space_group_name_H-M   'P 1'
#
loop_
_entity.id
_entity.type
_entity.pdbx_description
1 polymer ?
#
loop_
_entity_poly.entity_id
_entity_poly.type
_entity_poly.pdbx_seq_one_letter_code
_entity_poly.pdbx_strand_id
1 'polypeptide(L)'
;MYRQSTDVDLRTLTMSKLTGDPPDDQNDNQVNLPKTALDDIKKMARRAFVQIQPAGSFEKAYNLISQDSSEPFTTFVDRVIQAAERQCGDDIARPIMIRDIIENNASPECKRAIKALGKERPTVPEMIDACNQIGSPQHVATIQANELGKTIGEKIERALTAQAAQAETRDQKLTEILAALHLNSQQQDNTMAVMQATVTSGPCYFCKRPGHIVRNCPDIKRSVQAPDRCSTSKKGKHPAWQYQARQDMSRKYNQKNSKGSAQRHRVKTQVMAPQAPEEKFVNTPDPNALRFITSTIPSNDPSLLPHPRHLVHLGNLQANNLSKR
;
A
#
# COMPACT_ATOMS: atom_id res chain seq x y z
N MET A 1 -56.98 -2.50 -21.85
CA MET A 1 -57.02 -3.53 -20.79
C MET A 1 -58.41 -4.15 -20.62
N TYR A 2 -59.50 -3.38 -20.65
CA TYR A 2 -60.81 -3.93 -20.24
C TYR A 2 -61.60 -4.75 -21.29
N ARG A 3 -61.25 -4.70 -22.58
CA ARG A 3 -61.98 -5.44 -23.64
C ARG A 3 -62.03 -6.96 -23.45
N GLN A 4 -61.12 -7.53 -22.68
CA GLN A 4 -61.05 -8.98 -22.40
C GLN A 4 -61.55 -9.35 -20.99
N SER A 5 -61.95 -8.37 -20.17
CA SER A 5 -62.44 -8.61 -18.79
C SER A 5 -63.64 -9.55 -18.79
N THR A 6 -63.86 -10.42 -17.81
CA THR A 6 -65.11 -11.22 -17.72
C THR A 6 -66.32 -10.40 -17.29
N ASP A 7 -66.08 -9.21 -16.75
CA ASP A 7 -67.07 -8.24 -16.32
C ASP A 7 -67.58 -7.41 -17.52
N VAL A 8 -68.89 -7.42 -17.74
CA VAL A 8 -69.57 -6.73 -18.85
C VAL A 8 -69.43 -5.21 -18.71
N ASP A 9 -69.51 -4.68 -17.49
CA ASP A 9 -69.43 -3.25 -17.24
C ASP A 9 -68.02 -2.73 -17.52
N LEU A 10 -67.00 -3.52 -17.19
CA LEU A 10 -65.62 -3.22 -17.58
C LEU A 10 -65.41 -3.30 -19.10
N ARG A 11 -65.99 -4.29 -19.79
CA ARG A 11 -65.84 -4.44 -21.25
C ARG A 11 -66.39 -3.25 -22.05
N THR A 12 -67.44 -2.61 -21.54
CA THR A 12 -68.11 -1.48 -22.21
C THR A 12 -67.44 -0.12 -21.96
N LEU A 13 -66.36 -0.09 -21.16
CA LEU A 13 -65.58 1.12 -20.93
C LEU A 13 -64.86 1.58 -22.20
N THR A 14 -65.14 2.83 -22.58
CA THR A 14 -64.45 3.56 -23.65
C THR A 14 -63.33 4.41 -23.07
N MET A 15 -62.40 4.85 -23.92
CA MET A 15 -61.36 5.79 -23.48
C MET A 15 -61.96 7.13 -23.02
N SER A 16 -63.00 7.63 -23.70
CA SER A 16 -63.73 8.85 -23.33
C SER A 16 -64.26 8.83 -21.90
N LYS A 17 -64.82 7.69 -21.45
CA LYS A 17 -65.27 7.49 -20.06
C LYS A 17 -64.14 7.52 -19.04
N LEU A 18 -62.93 7.11 -19.42
CA LEU A 18 -61.76 7.09 -18.53
C LEU A 18 -61.06 8.45 -18.47
N THR A 19 -61.11 9.21 -19.56
CA THR A 19 -60.49 10.54 -19.66
C THR A 19 -61.44 11.67 -19.29
N GLY A 20 -62.76 11.42 -19.32
CA GLY A 20 -63.78 12.44 -19.17
C GLY A 20 -63.90 13.34 -20.39
N ASP A 21 -63.50 12.85 -21.56
CA ASP A 21 -63.61 13.58 -22.81
C ASP A 21 -65.04 13.49 -23.38
N PRO A 22 -65.49 14.47 -24.19
CA PRO A 22 -66.79 14.41 -24.84
C PRO A 22 -67.00 13.08 -25.60
N PRO A 23 -68.17 12.43 -25.47
CA PRO A 23 -69.43 12.92 -24.87
C PRO A 23 -69.61 12.62 -23.37
N ASP A 24 -68.60 12.05 -22.70
CA ASP A 24 -68.66 11.61 -21.31
C ASP A 24 -68.11 12.67 -20.33
N ASP A 25 -68.04 13.93 -20.75
CA ASP A 25 -67.55 15.09 -19.98
C ASP A 25 -68.56 15.61 -18.94
N GLN A 26 -69.83 15.24 -19.08
CA GLN A 26 -70.91 15.61 -18.18
C GLN A 26 -70.97 14.68 -16.95
N ASN A 27 -71.20 15.27 -15.77
CA ASN A 27 -71.24 14.52 -14.51
C ASN A 27 -72.21 13.33 -14.55
N ASP A 28 -73.41 13.50 -15.11
CA ASP A 28 -74.45 12.46 -15.21
C ASP A 28 -73.97 11.21 -15.97
N ASN A 29 -73.09 11.39 -16.96
CA ASN A 29 -72.52 10.31 -17.76
C ASN A 29 -71.39 9.55 -17.02
N GLN A 30 -70.83 10.14 -15.95
CA GLN A 30 -69.73 9.56 -15.16
C GLN A 30 -70.18 8.92 -13.83
N VAL A 31 -71.39 9.21 -13.34
CA VAL A 31 -71.88 8.75 -12.01
C VAL A 31 -71.80 7.23 -11.83
N ASN A 32 -72.05 6.47 -12.90
CA ASN A 32 -72.17 5.01 -12.86
C ASN A 32 -70.88 4.27 -13.24
N LEU A 33 -69.72 4.91 -13.13
CA LEU A 33 -68.46 4.26 -13.45
C LEU A 33 -68.15 3.13 -12.43
N PRO A 34 -67.74 1.93 -12.89
CA PRO A 34 -67.40 0.84 -11.97
C PRO A 34 -66.27 1.25 -11.02
N LYS A 35 -66.34 0.79 -9.76
CA LYS A 35 -65.32 1.09 -8.73
C LYS A 35 -63.91 0.68 -9.16
N THR A 36 -63.79 -0.44 -9.85
CA THR A 36 -62.53 -0.95 -10.42
C THR A 36 -61.91 0.03 -11.40
N ALA A 37 -62.70 0.63 -12.29
CA ALA A 37 -62.25 1.66 -13.21
C ALA A 37 -61.84 2.95 -12.47
N LEU A 38 -62.59 3.35 -11.44
CA LEU A 38 -62.24 4.50 -10.60
C LEU A 38 -60.91 4.30 -9.86
N ASP A 39 -60.66 3.11 -9.34
CA ASP A 39 -59.38 2.77 -8.68
C ASP A 39 -58.22 2.80 -9.67
N ASP A 40 -58.42 2.30 -10.88
CA ASP A 40 -57.41 2.35 -11.95
C ASP A 40 -57.15 3.79 -12.42
N ILE A 41 -58.19 4.60 -12.63
CA ILE A 41 -58.05 6.04 -12.95
C ILE A 41 -57.27 6.74 -11.84
N LYS A 42 -57.62 6.50 -10.58
CA LYS A 42 -56.90 7.06 -9.42
C LYS A 42 -55.43 6.65 -9.42
N LYS A 43 -55.13 5.38 -9.71
CA LYS A 43 -53.76 4.88 -9.79
C LYS A 43 -52.99 5.52 -10.95
N MET A 44 -53.61 5.64 -12.12
CA MET A 44 -53.01 6.28 -13.29
C MET A 44 -52.77 7.77 -13.08
N ALA A 45 -53.74 8.48 -12.51
CA ALA A 45 -53.63 9.91 -12.17
C ALA A 45 -52.50 10.16 -11.17
N ARG A 46 -52.37 9.32 -10.13
CA ARG A 46 -51.24 9.39 -9.18
C ARG A 46 -49.89 9.20 -9.86
N ARG A 47 -49.78 8.22 -10.77
CA ARG A 47 -48.54 7.99 -11.53
C ARG A 47 -48.21 9.16 -12.45
N ALA A 48 -49.20 9.65 -13.19
CA ALA A 48 -49.03 10.82 -14.07
C ALA A 48 -48.59 12.05 -13.29
N PHE A 49 -49.18 12.29 -12.12
CA PHE A 49 -48.84 13.43 -11.26
C PHE A 49 -47.38 13.40 -10.80
N VAL A 50 -46.86 12.21 -10.40
CA VAL A 50 -45.45 12.07 -10.00
C VAL A 50 -44.49 12.39 -11.16
N GLN A 51 -44.87 12.09 -12.40
CA GLN A 51 -44.04 12.32 -13.58
C GLN A 51 -43.98 13.80 -14.01
N ILE A 52 -44.84 14.67 -13.46
CA ILE A 52 -44.83 16.10 -13.77
C ILE A 52 -43.57 16.73 -13.18
N GLN A 53 -42.77 17.34 -14.05
CA GLN A 53 -41.59 18.10 -13.62
C GLN A 53 -42.02 19.46 -13.03
N PRO A 54 -41.39 19.90 -11.93
CA PRO A 54 -41.65 21.23 -11.38
C PRO A 54 -41.22 22.31 -12.39
N ALA A 55 -42.04 23.35 -12.53
CA ALA A 55 -41.83 24.42 -13.49
C ALA A 55 -40.44 25.07 -13.31
N GLY A 56 -39.70 25.21 -14.42
CA GLY A 56 -38.37 25.83 -14.42
C GLY A 56 -37.20 24.91 -14.02
N SER A 57 -37.47 23.64 -13.72
CA SER A 57 -36.41 22.65 -13.43
C SER A 57 -36.14 21.77 -14.66
N PHE A 58 -34.89 21.72 -15.11
CA PHE A 58 -34.39 20.63 -15.94
C PHE A 58 -33.81 19.57 -15.02
N GLU A 59 -34.55 18.50 -14.79
CA GLU A 59 -34.05 17.39 -13.98
C GLU A 59 -33.02 16.58 -14.80
N LYS A 60 -31.90 16.23 -14.18
CA LYS A 60 -30.91 15.35 -14.80
C LYS A 60 -31.53 13.99 -15.07
N ALA A 61 -31.09 13.34 -16.15
CA ALA A 61 -31.46 11.96 -16.41
C ALA A 61 -31.08 11.08 -15.20
N TYR A 62 -31.99 10.20 -14.78
CA TYR A 62 -31.85 9.43 -13.53
C TYR A 62 -30.55 8.60 -13.47
N ASN A 63 -30.06 8.13 -14.62
CA ASN A 63 -28.81 7.38 -14.77
C ASN A 63 -27.53 8.23 -14.66
N LEU A 64 -27.64 9.56 -14.75
CA LEU A 64 -26.51 10.50 -14.65
C LEU A 64 -26.34 11.08 -13.23
N ILE A 65 -27.20 10.68 -12.29
CA ILE A 65 -27.10 11.13 -10.91
C ILE A 65 -25.94 10.40 -10.25
N SER A 66 -24.97 11.15 -9.74
CA SER A 66 -23.82 10.66 -9.00
C SER A 66 -23.72 11.33 -7.64
N GLN A 67 -23.17 10.61 -6.67
CA GLN A 67 -22.92 11.12 -5.33
C GLN A 67 -21.72 12.08 -5.35
N ASP A 68 -21.89 13.27 -4.78
CA ASP A 68 -20.77 14.19 -4.54
C ASP A 68 -19.96 13.74 -3.30
N SER A 69 -18.65 14.01 -3.26
CA SER A 69 -17.78 13.54 -2.16
C SER A 69 -18.18 14.07 -0.78
N SER A 70 -18.86 15.21 -0.73
CA SER A 70 -19.33 15.85 0.50
C SER A 70 -20.81 15.58 0.79
N GLU A 71 -21.52 14.94 -0.14
CA GLU A 71 -22.94 14.67 -0.01
C GLU A 71 -23.18 13.38 0.80
N PRO A 72 -24.05 13.42 1.83
CA PRO A 72 -24.48 12.22 2.54
C PRO A 72 -25.08 11.18 1.58
N PHE A 73 -24.79 9.90 1.82
CA PHE A 73 -25.25 8.83 0.95
C PHE A 73 -26.79 8.75 0.88
N THR A 74 -27.48 9.05 1.97
CA THR A 74 -28.95 9.11 2.01
C THR A 74 -29.53 10.15 1.07
N THR A 75 -28.94 11.36 1.02
CA THR A 75 -29.37 12.42 0.09
C THR A 75 -29.17 12.01 -1.36
N PHE A 76 -28.06 11.34 -1.67
CA PHE A 76 -27.82 10.79 -3.01
C PHE A 76 -28.88 9.74 -3.39
N VAL A 77 -29.16 8.78 -2.48
CA VAL A 77 -30.20 7.76 -2.69
C VAL A 77 -31.56 8.40 -2.93
N ASP A 78 -31.94 9.41 -2.16
CA ASP A 78 -33.21 10.13 -2.32
C ASP A 78 -33.31 10.80 -3.70
N ARG A 79 -32.23 11.43 -4.18
CA ARG A 79 -32.20 12.02 -5.53
C ARG A 79 -32.40 10.96 -6.62
N VAL A 80 -31.73 9.81 -6.50
CA VAL A 80 -31.86 8.71 -7.46
C VAL A 80 -33.29 8.15 -7.46
N ILE A 81 -33.87 7.90 -6.28
CA ILE A 81 -35.24 7.37 -6.15
C ILE A 81 -36.23 8.36 -6.77
N GLN A 82 -36.16 9.64 -6.38
CA GLN A 82 -37.07 10.65 -6.92
C GLN A 82 -36.97 10.77 -8.43
N ALA A 83 -35.76 10.87 -8.98
CA ALA A 83 -35.58 10.96 -10.42
C ALA A 83 -36.09 9.70 -11.15
N ALA A 84 -35.84 8.51 -10.59
CA ALA A 84 -36.32 7.26 -11.17
C ALA A 84 -37.85 7.13 -11.09
N GLU A 85 -38.50 7.62 -10.04
CA GLU A 85 -39.96 7.66 -9.94
C GLU A 85 -40.59 8.57 -10.99
N ARG A 86 -39.96 9.71 -11.29
CA ARG A 86 -40.46 10.64 -12.33
C ARG A 86 -40.17 10.16 -13.74
N GLN A 87 -39.04 9.48 -13.97
CA GLN A 87 -38.55 9.17 -15.31
C GLN A 87 -38.81 7.72 -15.75
N CYS A 88 -39.03 6.79 -14.81
CA CYS A 88 -39.26 5.38 -15.13
C CYS A 88 -40.72 4.94 -14.94
N GLY A 89 -41.38 4.61 -16.05
CA GLY A 89 -42.74 4.10 -16.05
C GLY A 89 -42.91 2.65 -15.60
N ASP A 90 -41.86 1.82 -15.61
CA ASP A 90 -41.95 0.38 -15.34
C ASP A 90 -41.78 0.09 -13.83
N ASP A 91 -42.84 -0.42 -13.19
CA ASP A 91 -42.86 -0.69 -11.75
C ASP A 91 -41.97 -1.89 -11.34
N ILE A 92 -41.64 -2.80 -12.27
CA ILE A 92 -40.78 -3.97 -12.02
C ILE A 92 -39.32 -3.60 -12.26
N ALA A 93 -39.04 -2.86 -13.33
CA ALA A 93 -37.67 -2.48 -13.66
C ALA A 93 -37.14 -1.34 -12.77
N ARG A 94 -38.01 -0.44 -12.28
CA ARG A 94 -37.61 0.74 -11.50
C ARG A 94 -36.78 0.39 -10.25
N PRO A 95 -37.18 -0.54 -9.36
CA PRO A 95 -36.38 -0.87 -8.17
C PRO A 95 -35.01 -1.48 -8.51
N ILE A 96 -34.93 -2.24 -9.62
CA ILE A 96 -33.67 -2.83 -10.09
C ILE A 96 -32.73 -1.74 -10.57
N MET A 97 -33.23 -0.83 -11.42
CA MET A 97 -32.44 0.30 -11.92
C MET A 97 -31.98 1.24 -10.81
N ILE A 98 -32.84 1.54 -9.83
CA ILE A 98 -32.49 2.37 -8.67
C ILE A 98 -31.29 1.77 -7.94
N ARG A 99 -31.34 0.48 -7.60
CA ARG A 99 -30.25 -0.20 -6.90
C ARG A 99 -28.97 -0.18 -7.72
N ASP A 100 -29.07 -0.53 -9.01
CA ASP A 100 -27.89 -0.60 -9.89
C ASP A 100 -27.23 0.78 -10.05
N ILE A 101 -28.02 1.87 -10.11
CA ILE A 101 -27.49 3.25 -10.16
C ILE A 101 -26.85 3.63 -8.82
N ILE A 102 -27.49 3.32 -7.69
CA ILE A 102 -26.93 3.61 -6.36
C ILE A 102 -25.57 2.95 -6.19
N GLU A 103 -25.44 1.68 -6.54
CA GLU A 103 -24.18 0.94 -6.42
C GLU A 103 -23.09 1.47 -7.35
N ASN A 104 -23.43 1.74 -8.62
CA ASN A 104 -22.47 2.14 -9.63
C ASN A 104 -22.07 3.62 -9.56
N ASN A 105 -22.94 4.50 -9.07
CA ASN A 105 -22.72 5.95 -9.08
C ASN A 105 -22.41 6.54 -7.70
N ALA A 106 -22.29 5.69 -6.67
CA ALA A 106 -21.78 6.07 -5.36
C ALA A 106 -20.34 6.63 -5.41
N SER A 107 -19.99 7.42 -4.40
CA SER A 107 -18.64 7.94 -4.21
C SER A 107 -17.62 6.80 -4.01
N PRO A 108 -16.32 7.02 -4.28
CA PRO A 108 -15.30 5.98 -4.09
C PRO A 108 -15.24 5.40 -2.67
N GLU A 109 -15.53 6.21 -1.65
CA GLU A 109 -15.61 5.77 -0.26
C GLU A 109 -16.82 4.87 -0.02
N CYS A 110 -18.00 5.32 -0.44
CA CYS A 110 -19.24 4.54 -0.36
C CYS A 110 -19.13 3.22 -1.12
N LYS A 111 -18.53 3.22 -2.32
CA LYS A 111 -18.25 2.00 -3.09
C LYS A 111 -17.36 1.01 -2.34
N ARG A 112 -16.35 1.48 -1.60
CA ARG A 112 -15.51 0.59 -0.79
C ARG A 112 -16.28 0.01 0.39
N ALA A 113 -17.08 0.84 1.08
CA ALA A 113 -17.91 0.39 2.20
C ALA A 113 -18.96 -0.65 1.75
N ILE A 114 -19.64 -0.41 0.63
CA ILE A 114 -20.62 -1.34 0.05
C ILE A 114 -19.95 -2.66 -0.35
N LYS A 115 -18.78 -2.62 -1.00
CA LYS A 115 -18.03 -3.83 -1.35
C LYS A 115 -17.56 -4.63 -0.13
N ALA A 116 -17.29 -3.95 0.99
CA ALA A 116 -16.88 -4.60 2.23
C ALA A 116 -18.02 -5.44 2.87
N LEU A 117 -19.28 -5.24 2.47
CA LEU A 117 -20.39 -6.10 2.89
C LEU A 117 -20.29 -7.53 2.34
N GLY A 118 -19.49 -7.76 1.28
CA GLY A 118 -19.27 -9.09 0.71
C GLY A 118 -20.48 -9.74 0.03
N LYS A 119 -21.56 -8.98 -0.19
CA LYS A 119 -22.78 -9.46 -0.87
C LYS A 119 -22.75 -9.08 -2.35
N GLU A 120 -23.18 -9.99 -3.22
CA GLU A 120 -23.32 -9.71 -4.65
C GLU A 120 -24.44 -8.70 -4.96
N ARG A 121 -25.49 -8.67 -4.13
CA ARG A 121 -26.60 -7.70 -4.23
C ARG A 121 -27.00 -7.21 -2.84
N PRO A 122 -26.32 -6.20 -2.30
CA PRO A 122 -26.75 -5.56 -1.05
C PRO A 122 -28.08 -4.85 -1.26
N THR A 123 -28.89 -4.75 -0.20
CA THR A 123 -30.12 -3.96 -0.23
C THR A 123 -29.81 -2.47 0.00
N VAL A 124 -30.69 -1.56 -0.46
CA VAL A 124 -30.49 -0.11 -0.26
C VAL A 124 -30.30 0.25 1.22
N PRO A 125 -31.08 -0.30 2.18
CA PRO A 125 -30.84 -0.05 3.61
C PRO A 125 -29.45 -0.51 4.08
N GLU A 126 -28.99 -1.68 3.65
CA GLU A 126 -27.65 -2.18 3.99
C GLU A 126 -26.54 -1.29 3.42
N MET A 127 -26.73 -0.77 2.20
CA MET A 127 -25.81 0.20 1.60
C MET A 127 -25.78 1.50 2.42
N ILE A 128 -26.95 1.99 2.88
CA ILE A 128 -27.05 3.18 3.72
C ILE A 128 -26.30 2.96 5.05
N ASP A 129 -26.55 1.85 5.73
CA ASP A 129 -25.91 1.54 7.02
C ASP A 129 -24.39 1.40 6.89
N ALA A 130 -23.91 0.80 5.79
CA ALA A 130 -22.48 0.72 5.50
C ALA A 130 -21.86 2.10 5.25
N CYS A 131 -22.55 2.96 4.50
CA CYS A 131 -22.04 4.28 4.14
C CYS A 131 -22.15 5.30 5.29
N ASN A 132 -23.07 5.12 6.23
CA ASN A 132 -23.19 5.96 7.43
C ASN A 132 -21.97 5.84 8.37
N GLN A 133 -21.17 4.78 8.24
CA GLN A 133 -19.93 4.60 9.02
C GLN A 133 -18.75 5.38 8.43
N ILE A 134 -18.89 5.94 7.23
CA ILE A 134 -17.87 6.75 6.56
C ILE A 134 -17.72 8.08 7.30
N GLY A 135 -16.49 8.47 7.59
CA GLY A 135 -16.20 9.63 8.44
C GLY A 135 -16.20 9.34 9.95
N SER A 136 -16.55 8.12 10.38
CA SER A 136 -16.32 7.72 11.78
C SER A 136 -14.81 7.73 12.11
N PRO A 137 -14.41 8.00 13.37
CA PRO A 137 -13.00 7.98 13.76
C PRO A 137 -12.30 6.66 13.39
N GLN A 138 -13.02 5.53 13.51
CA GLN A 138 -12.53 4.21 13.11
C GLN A 138 -12.27 4.12 11.60
N HIS A 139 -13.18 4.65 10.77
CA HIS A 139 -13.03 4.66 9.32
C HIS A 139 -11.84 5.52 8.87
N VAL A 140 -11.71 6.71 9.47
CA VAL A 140 -10.58 7.62 9.20
C VAL A 140 -9.25 6.97 9.59
N ALA A 141 -9.18 6.35 10.77
CA ALA A 141 -7.97 5.64 11.22
C ALA A 141 -7.61 4.47 10.28
N THR A 142 -8.61 3.73 9.78
CA THR A 142 -8.39 2.62 8.84
C THR A 142 -7.85 3.12 7.49
N ILE A 143 -8.39 4.22 6.96
CA ILE A 143 -7.88 4.84 5.73
C ILE A 143 -6.42 5.29 5.93
N GLN A 144 -6.13 5.98 7.04
CA GLN A 144 -4.78 6.43 7.34
C GLN A 144 -3.80 5.25 7.46
N ALA A 145 -4.18 4.18 8.16
CA ALA A 145 -3.37 2.98 8.30
C ALA A 145 -3.09 2.30 6.94
N ASN A 146 -4.10 2.20 6.07
CA ASN A 146 -3.95 1.62 4.73
C ASN A 146 -3.03 2.47 3.83
N GLU A 147 -3.14 3.79 3.90
CA GLU A 147 -2.30 4.71 3.12
C GLU A 147 -0.83 4.66 3.60
N LEU A 148 -0.62 4.62 4.91
CA LEU A 148 0.70 4.38 5.50
C LEU A 148 1.25 3.01 5.06
N GLY A 149 0.42 1.97 5.06
CA GLY A 149 0.80 0.64 4.59
C GLY A 149 1.28 0.63 3.14
N LYS A 150 0.54 1.27 2.23
CA LYS A 150 0.93 1.40 0.81
C LYS A 150 2.23 2.16 0.63
N THR A 151 2.35 3.34 1.24
CA THR A 151 3.55 4.17 1.11
C THR A 151 4.79 3.51 1.69
N ILE A 152 4.65 2.78 2.80
CA ILE A 152 5.73 1.99 3.39
C ILE A 152 6.07 0.81 2.49
N GLY A 153 5.08 0.07 1.99
CA GLY A 153 5.29 -1.05 1.07
C GLY A 153 6.07 -0.65 -0.18
N GLU A 154 5.65 0.43 -0.85
CA GLU A 154 6.36 0.97 -2.02
C GLU A 154 7.79 1.42 -1.71
N LYS A 155 8.01 2.05 -0.55
CA LYS A 155 9.36 2.47 -0.13
C LYS A 155 10.26 1.26 0.14
N ILE A 156 9.73 0.22 0.76
CA ILE A 156 10.46 -1.03 1.01
C ILE A 156 10.82 -1.70 -0.32
N GLU A 157 9.89 -1.79 -1.26
CA GLU A 157 10.13 -2.39 -2.57
C GLU A 157 11.19 -1.62 -3.38
N ARG A 158 11.12 -0.28 -3.36
CA ARG A 158 12.15 0.59 -3.95
C ARG A 158 13.51 0.43 -3.28
N ALA A 159 13.54 0.28 -1.95
CA ALA A 159 14.79 0.04 -1.22
C ALA A 159 15.38 -1.34 -1.53
N LEU A 160 14.55 -2.38 -1.63
CA LEU A 160 14.99 -3.74 -1.97
C LEU A 160 15.57 -3.80 -3.38
N THR A 161 14.90 -3.21 -4.36
CA THR A 161 15.36 -3.17 -5.75
C THR A 161 16.65 -2.36 -5.91
N ALA A 162 16.75 -1.22 -5.22
CA ALA A 162 17.99 -0.45 -5.18
C ALA A 162 19.15 -1.23 -4.54
N GLN A 163 18.89 -1.99 -3.47
CA GLN A 163 19.89 -2.83 -2.82
C GLN A 163 20.35 -3.99 -3.72
N ALA A 164 19.44 -4.61 -4.46
CA ALA A 164 19.75 -5.66 -5.43
C ALA A 164 20.65 -5.13 -6.57
N ALA A 165 20.30 -3.98 -7.16
CA ALA A 165 21.14 -3.34 -8.19
C ALA A 165 22.54 -2.98 -7.66
N GLN A 166 22.63 -2.50 -6.41
CA GLN A 166 23.92 -2.25 -5.77
C GLN A 166 24.73 -3.53 -5.57
N ALA A 167 24.10 -4.66 -5.22
CA ALA A 167 24.79 -5.94 -5.10
C ALA A 167 25.37 -6.38 -6.45
N GLU A 168 24.60 -6.29 -7.53
CA GLU A 168 25.08 -6.63 -8.89
C GLU A 168 26.27 -5.76 -9.32
N THR A 169 26.22 -4.44 -9.08
CA THR A 169 27.36 -3.56 -9.41
C THR A 169 28.62 -3.88 -8.59
N ARG A 170 28.47 -4.35 -7.35
CA ARG A 170 29.59 -4.79 -6.52
C ARG A 170 30.20 -6.08 -7.04
N ASP A 171 29.37 -7.02 -7.46
CA ASP A 171 29.82 -8.30 -8.03
C ASP A 171 30.50 -8.10 -9.39
N GLN A 172 29.99 -7.19 -10.23
CA GLN A 172 30.65 -6.78 -11.47
C GLN A 172 32.03 -6.18 -11.19
N LYS A 173 32.15 -5.25 -10.24
CA LYS A 173 33.45 -4.68 -9.84
C LYS A 173 34.40 -5.72 -9.28
N LEU A 174 33.92 -6.66 -8.47
CA LEU A 174 34.75 -7.76 -7.96
C LEU A 174 35.28 -8.63 -9.11
N THR A 175 34.42 -8.91 -10.09
CA THR A 175 34.79 -9.69 -11.27
C THR A 175 35.85 -8.97 -12.10
N GLU A 176 35.70 -7.67 -12.33
CA GLU A 176 36.71 -6.84 -13.02
C GLU A 176 38.05 -6.82 -12.30
N ILE A 177 38.05 -6.62 -10.97
CA ILE A 177 39.27 -6.63 -10.16
C ILE A 177 39.97 -7.99 -10.23
N LEU A 178 39.22 -9.08 -10.09
CA LEU A 178 39.78 -10.43 -10.18
C LEU A 178 40.36 -10.73 -11.57
N ALA A 179 39.67 -10.32 -12.64
CA ALA A 179 40.16 -10.46 -14.01
C ALA A 179 41.45 -9.68 -14.24
N ALA A 180 41.53 -8.43 -13.76
CA ALA A 180 42.74 -7.60 -13.86
C ALA A 180 43.93 -8.20 -13.09
N LEU A 181 43.71 -8.73 -11.89
CA LEU A 181 44.75 -9.41 -11.11
C LEU A 181 45.28 -10.65 -11.83
N HIS A 182 44.39 -11.45 -12.42
CA HIS A 182 44.78 -12.65 -13.17
C HIS A 182 45.62 -12.31 -14.41
N LEU A 183 45.25 -11.24 -15.13
CA LEU A 183 45.99 -10.76 -16.29
C LEU A 183 47.39 -10.25 -15.90
N ASN A 184 47.50 -9.53 -14.78
CA ASN A 184 48.79 -9.06 -14.25
C ASN A 184 49.69 -10.23 -13.81
N SER A 185 49.13 -11.27 -13.19
CA SER A 185 49.88 -12.49 -12.85
C SER A 185 50.40 -13.19 -14.10
N GLN A 186 49.55 -13.39 -15.12
CA GLN A 186 49.99 -13.99 -16.38
C GLN A 186 51.09 -13.16 -17.08
N GLN A 187 51.02 -11.82 -17.03
CA GLN A 187 52.10 -10.98 -17.56
C GLN A 187 53.40 -11.15 -16.77
N GLN A 188 53.35 -11.29 -15.44
CA GLN A 188 54.52 -11.60 -14.62
C GLN A 188 55.11 -12.97 -14.95
N ASP A 189 54.27 -14.00 -15.10
CA ASP A 189 54.74 -15.34 -15.44
C ASP A 189 55.37 -15.38 -16.84
N ASN A 190 54.75 -14.71 -17.82
CA ASN A 190 55.28 -14.60 -19.18
C ASN A 190 56.60 -13.80 -19.24
N THR A 191 56.70 -12.69 -18.51
CA THR A 191 57.95 -11.91 -18.44
C THR A 191 59.06 -12.68 -17.75
N MET A 192 58.76 -13.42 -16.68
CA MET A 192 59.72 -14.30 -16.01
C MET A 192 60.17 -15.46 -16.92
N ALA A 193 59.26 -16.05 -17.70
CA ALA A 193 59.60 -17.07 -18.69
C ALA A 193 60.53 -16.52 -19.80
N VAL A 194 60.27 -15.31 -20.30
CA VAL A 194 61.14 -14.64 -21.29
C VAL A 194 62.50 -14.26 -20.69
N MET A 195 62.55 -13.77 -19.44
CA MET A 195 63.81 -13.50 -18.74
C MET A 195 64.61 -14.78 -18.51
N GLN A 196 63.97 -15.90 -18.16
CA GLN A 196 64.66 -17.19 -18.02
C GLN A 196 65.17 -17.73 -19.36
N ALA A 197 64.43 -17.54 -20.45
CA ALA A 197 64.86 -17.95 -21.79
C ALA A 197 66.02 -17.10 -22.34
N THR A 198 66.11 -15.82 -21.93
CA THR A 198 67.17 -14.89 -22.37
C THR A 198 68.41 -14.89 -21.45
N VAL A 199 68.28 -15.34 -20.20
CA VAL A 199 69.41 -15.56 -19.29
C VAL A 199 69.91 -17.01 -19.43
N THR A 200 70.54 -17.32 -20.56
CA THR A 200 71.46 -18.46 -20.61
C THR A 200 72.68 -18.08 -19.75
N SER A 201 72.75 -18.61 -18.53
CA SER A 201 73.88 -18.34 -17.62
C SER A 201 75.20 -18.68 -18.33
N GLY A 202 76.05 -17.67 -18.55
CA GLY A 202 77.40 -17.88 -19.05
C GLY A 202 78.21 -18.82 -18.14
N PRO A 203 79.36 -19.34 -18.61
CA PRO A 203 80.15 -20.32 -17.86
C PRO A 203 80.56 -19.80 -16.46
N CYS A 204 80.46 -20.66 -15.45
CA CYS A 204 80.86 -20.38 -14.07
C CYS A 204 82.29 -19.83 -14.04
N TYR A 205 82.51 -18.67 -13.41
CA TYR A 205 83.84 -18.04 -13.42
C TYR A 205 84.93 -18.87 -12.73
N PHE A 206 84.57 -19.82 -11.85
CA PHE A 206 85.50 -20.70 -11.12
C PHE A 206 85.82 -21.99 -11.92
N CYS A 207 84.83 -22.83 -12.23
CA CYS A 207 85.07 -24.11 -12.90
C CYS A 207 84.83 -24.09 -14.43
N LYS A 208 84.48 -22.92 -14.99
CA LYS A 208 84.23 -22.66 -16.42
C LYS A 208 83.11 -23.49 -17.08
N ARG A 209 82.31 -24.23 -16.30
CA ARG A 209 81.16 -25.00 -16.81
C ARG A 209 79.88 -24.12 -16.84
N PRO A 210 79.05 -24.20 -17.89
CA PRO A 210 77.79 -23.45 -17.98
C PRO A 210 76.73 -24.00 -17.00
N GLY A 211 75.65 -23.24 -16.82
CA GLY A 211 74.47 -23.67 -16.06
C GLY A 211 74.48 -23.39 -14.56
N HIS A 212 75.52 -22.77 -14.00
CA HIS A 212 75.54 -22.34 -12.60
C HIS A 212 76.48 -21.15 -12.35
N ILE A 213 76.23 -20.39 -11.28
CA ILE A 213 77.09 -19.29 -10.83
C ILE A 213 78.09 -19.77 -9.77
N VAL A 214 79.22 -19.07 -9.60
CA VAL A 214 80.29 -19.39 -8.63
C VAL A 214 79.74 -19.68 -7.24
N ARG A 215 78.68 -18.98 -6.81
CA ARG A 215 78.06 -19.16 -5.50
C ARG A 215 77.39 -20.52 -5.28
N ASN A 216 77.08 -21.27 -6.33
CA ASN A 216 76.54 -22.62 -6.26
C ASN A 216 77.49 -23.63 -6.94
N CYS A 217 78.77 -23.27 -7.09
CA CYS A 217 79.75 -24.14 -7.71
C CYS A 217 80.04 -25.33 -6.77
N PRO A 218 79.76 -26.58 -7.21
CA PRO A 218 79.92 -27.77 -6.38
C PRO A 218 81.38 -28.03 -5.99
N ASP A 219 82.33 -27.42 -6.71
CA ASP A 219 83.76 -27.54 -6.46
C ASP A 219 84.26 -26.62 -5.32
N ILE A 220 83.40 -25.74 -4.78
CA ILE A 220 83.74 -24.88 -3.64
C ILE A 220 83.45 -25.61 -2.33
N LYS A 221 84.52 -26.03 -1.63
CA LYS A 221 84.43 -26.55 -0.26
C LYS A 221 84.15 -25.40 0.72
N ARG A 222 82.93 -25.32 1.26
CA ARG A 222 82.57 -24.38 2.33
C ARG A 222 82.67 -25.06 3.68
N SER A 223 83.59 -24.61 4.54
CA SER A 223 83.57 -24.96 5.95
C SER A 223 82.53 -24.09 6.67
N VAL A 224 81.54 -24.71 7.30
CA VAL A 224 80.63 -24.02 8.22
C VAL A 224 81.10 -24.34 9.63
N GLN A 225 81.75 -23.40 10.30
CA GLN A 225 81.95 -23.45 11.75
C GLN A 225 80.74 -22.79 12.42
N ALA A 226 80.00 -23.58 13.21
CA ALA A 226 78.88 -23.09 14.00
C ALA A 226 79.38 -22.26 15.21
N PRO A 227 78.79 -21.10 15.54
CA PRO A 227 79.20 -20.35 16.72
C PRO A 227 78.68 -21.02 18.01
N ASP A 228 79.55 -21.12 19.02
CA ASP A 228 79.17 -21.55 20.35
C ASP A 228 78.39 -20.45 21.10
N ARG A 229 77.37 -20.89 21.84
CA ARG A 229 76.48 -20.21 22.81
C ARG A 229 76.00 -18.79 22.46
N CYS A 230 74.67 -18.63 22.41
CA CYS A 230 73.99 -17.35 22.26
C CYS A 230 74.47 -16.31 23.31
N SER A 231 75.00 -15.18 22.84
CA SER A 231 75.55 -14.11 23.68
C SER A 231 74.50 -13.46 24.60
N THR A 232 73.23 -13.43 24.17
CA THR A 232 72.14 -12.74 24.88
C THR A 232 71.46 -13.61 25.94
N SER A 233 71.19 -14.89 25.64
CA SER A 233 70.50 -15.78 26.58
C SER A 233 71.46 -16.58 27.46
N LYS A 234 72.76 -16.61 27.11
CA LYS A 234 73.82 -17.48 27.69
C LYS A 234 73.44 -18.97 27.79
N LYS A 235 72.35 -19.39 27.15
CA LYS A 235 71.82 -20.77 27.11
C LYS A 235 71.40 -21.10 25.67
N GLY A 236 71.95 -22.20 25.14
CA GLY A 236 71.65 -22.72 23.81
C GLY A 236 72.65 -22.27 22.72
N LYS A 237 72.88 -23.15 21.74
CA LYS A 237 73.71 -22.89 20.54
C LYS A 237 72.83 -22.36 19.41
N HIS A 238 72.54 -21.07 19.40
CA HIS A 238 71.86 -20.40 18.30
C HIS A 238 72.35 -18.95 18.17
N PRO A 239 72.24 -18.33 16.99
CA PRO A 239 72.55 -16.92 16.81
C PRO A 239 71.60 -16.02 17.62
N ALA A 240 72.09 -14.86 18.08
CA ALA A 240 71.33 -13.92 18.91
C ALA A 240 70.03 -13.41 18.27
N TRP A 241 69.98 -13.25 16.94
CA TRP A 241 68.81 -12.72 16.23
C TRP A 241 67.56 -13.63 16.35
N GLN A 242 67.74 -14.95 16.47
CA GLN A 242 66.63 -15.88 16.66
C GLN A 242 65.97 -15.75 18.04
N TYR A 243 66.70 -15.25 19.04
CA TYR A 243 66.17 -15.03 20.39
C TYR A 243 65.23 -13.81 20.44
N GLN A 244 65.61 -12.72 19.79
CA GLN A 244 64.80 -11.49 19.70
C GLN A 244 63.48 -11.73 18.96
N ALA A 245 63.50 -12.46 17.84
CA ALA A 245 62.29 -12.77 17.07
C ALA A 245 61.24 -13.56 17.90
N ARG A 246 61.68 -14.43 18.81
CA ARG A 246 60.79 -15.19 19.70
C ARG A 246 60.16 -14.31 20.80
N GLN A 247 60.89 -13.32 21.32
CA GLN A 247 60.34 -12.41 22.32
C GLN A 247 59.27 -11.48 21.75
N ASP A 248 59.45 -11.00 20.52
CA ASP A 248 58.48 -10.12 19.86
C ASP A 248 57.15 -10.82 19.52
N MET A 249 57.19 -12.11 19.19
CA MET A 249 55.98 -12.93 19.00
C MET A 249 55.16 -13.06 20.29
N SER A 250 55.81 -13.21 21.45
CA SER A 250 55.14 -13.35 22.74
C SER A 250 54.45 -12.05 23.19
N ARG A 251 55.03 -10.88 22.87
CA ARG A 251 54.42 -9.57 23.18
C ARG A 251 53.16 -9.27 22.36
N LYS A 252 53.08 -9.72 21.10
CA LYS A 252 51.90 -9.50 20.23
C LYS A 252 50.64 -10.26 20.66
N TYR A 253 50.77 -11.38 21.39
CA TYR A 253 49.61 -12.18 21.82
C TYR A 253 48.84 -11.54 22.99
N ASN A 254 49.53 -10.84 23.89
CA ASN A 254 48.90 -10.22 25.07
C ASN A 254 48.16 -8.91 24.78
N GLN A 255 48.35 -8.28 23.63
CA GLN A 255 47.74 -6.97 23.31
C GLN A 255 46.33 -7.07 22.71
N LYS A 256 45.87 -8.27 22.30
CA LYS A 256 44.56 -8.47 21.65
C LYS A 256 43.37 -8.73 22.60
N ASN A 257 43.60 -8.83 23.92
CA ASN A 257 42.55 -9.18 24.88
C ASN A 257 41.96 -8.01 25.70
N SER A 258 42.22 -6.74 25.35
CA SER A 258 41.84 -5.61 26.22
C SER A 258 40.98 -4.50 25.60
N LYS A 259 40.27 -4.71 24.48
CA LYS A 259 39.31 -3.69 23.98
C LYS A 259 37.98 -4.26 23.45
N GLY A 260 36.94 -4.11 24.30
CA GLY A 260 35.54 -3.81 23.95
C GLY A 260 34.69 -4.87 23.24
N SER A 261 33.87 -5.62 23.97
CA SER A 261 32.66 -6.25 23.41
C SER A 261 31.40 -5.57 23.98
N ALA A 262 30.53 -5.14 23.06
CA ALA A 262 29.27 -4.47 23.34
C ALA A 262 28.24 -5.44 23.97
N GLN A 263 27.37 -4.91 24.85
CA GLN A 263 26.23 -5.63 25.42
C GLN A 263 25.30 -6.16 24.32
N ARG A 264 25.27 -7.48 24.15
CA ARG A 264 24.16 -8.18 23.50
C ARG A 264 23.13 -8.56 24.57
N HIS A 265 21.92 -8.02 24.46
CA HIS A 265 20.77 -8.47 25.24
C HIS A 265 20.48 -9.94 24.95
N ARG A 266 20.43 -10.76 26.00
CA ARG A 266 20.05 -12.17 25.95
C ARG A 266 18.58 -12.29 26.32
N VAL A 267 17.73 -12.62 25.35
CA VAL A 267 16.37 -13.10 25.59
C VAL A 267 16.46 -14.43 26.34
N LYS A 268 15.83 -14.53 27.51
CA LYS A 268 15.68 -15.79 28.24
C LYS A 268 14.40 -16.48 27.78
N THR A 269 14.53 -17.55 27.02
CA THR A 269 13.46 -18.54 26.85
C THR A 269 13.36 -19.34 28.15
N GLN A 270 12.34 -19.06 28.95
CA GLN A 270 11.92 -19.96 30.03
C GLN A 270 10.93 -20.97 29.43
N VAL A 271 11.28 -22.24 29.50
CA VAL A 271 10.40 -23.36 29.16
C VAL A 271 9.75 -23.79 30.48
N MET A 272 8.43 -23.60 30.62
CA MET A 272 7.65 -24.16 31.73
C MET A 272 6.86 -25.36 31.24
N ALA A 273 6.89 -26.45 32.02
CA ALA A 273 6.14 -27.67 31.80
C ALA A 273 4.62 -27.44 32.02
N PRO A 274 3.73 -28.22 31.37
CA PRO A 274 2.29 -28.01 31.47
C PRO A 274 1.73 -28.67 32.75
N GLN A 275 0.92 -27.92 33.51
CA GLN A 275 0.01 -28.45 34.52
C GLN A 275 -1.44 -28.30 34.02
N ALA A 276 -2.24 -29.34 34.24
CA ALA A 276 -3.64 -29.50 33.84
C ALA A 276 -4.57 -28.52 34.60
N PRO A 277 -5.79 -28.25 34.09
CA PRO A 277 -6.70 -27.28 34.67
C PRO A 277 -7.59 -27.89 35.76
N GLU A 278 -7.71 -27.21 36.91
CA GLU A 278 -8.82 -27.40 37.84
C GLU A 278 -9.84 -26.26 37.68
N GLU A 279 -11.09 -26.62 37.44
CA GLU A 279 -12.28 -25.76 37.45
C GLU A 279 -12.69 -25.44 38.90
N LYS A 280 -12.97 -24.16 39.24
CA LYS A 280 -14.02 -23.77 40.24
C LYS A 280 -14.64 -22.39 39.96
N PHE A 281 -15.94 -22.45 39.66
CA PHE A 281 -17.09 -21.55 39.82
C PHE A 281 -17.00 -20.14 40.49
N VAL A 282 -17.39 -19.10 39.72
CA VAL A 282 -18.57 -18.16 39.80
C VAL A 282 -18.96 -17.34 41.07
N ASN A 283 -19.24 -16.03 40.81
CA ASN A 283 -20.12 -15.00 41.43
C ASN A 283 -19.35 -13.76 41.96
N THR A 284 -19.72 -12.48 41.78
CA THR A 284 -20.79 -11.66 41.14
C THR A 284 -20.29 -10.18 41.15
N PRO A 285 -20.84 -9.24 40.34
CA PRO A 285 -20.45 -7.83 40.38
C PRO A 285 -21.38 -6.97 41.27
N ASP A 286 -20.80 -6.08 42.07
CA ASP A 286 -21.51 -5.11 42.94
C ASP A 286 -21.94 -3.87 42.14
N PRO A 287 -23.23 -3.47 42.18
CA PRO A 287 -23.76 -2.30 41.49
C PRO A 287 -23.92 -1.11 42.43
N ASN A 288 -22.96 -0.18 42.49
CA ASN A 288 -23.21 1.18 43.01
C ASN A 288 -22.05 2.16 42.72
N ALA A 289 -22.10 2.83 41.56
CA ALA A 289 -21.37 4.07 41.35
C ALA A 289 -22.04 4.94 40.26
N LEU A 290 -23.29 5.33 40.51
CA LEU A 290 -23.92 6.47 39.83
C LEU A 290 -24.43 7.44 40.89
N ARG A 291 -23.72 8.56 41.10
CA ARG A 291 -24.31 9.80 41.59
C ARG A 291 -23.64 11.03 40.98
N PHE A 292 -24.45 11.74 40.19
CA PHE A 292 -24.64 13.19 40.16
C PHE A 292 -23.43 14.12 40.27
N ILE A 293 -23.16 14.90 39.21
CA ILE A 293 -23.11 16.38 39.29
C ILE A 293 -23.72 16.99 38.01
N THR A 294 -24.83 17.69 38.18
CA THR A 294 -25.41 18.66 37.25
C THR A 294 -24.77 20.04 37.44
N SER A 295 -24.66 20.79 36.33
CA SER A 295 -24.48 22.24 36.17
C SER A 295 -23.18 22.88 36.70
N THR A 296 -22.49 23.67 35.88
CA THR A 296 -22.54 25.15 35.88
C THR A 296 -21.68 25.71 34.75
N ILE A 297 -22.25 26.61 33.94
CA ILE A 297 -21.58 27.47 32.94
C ILE A 297 -20.81 28.58 33.67
N PRO A 298 -19.65 29.01 33.17
CA PRO A 298 -19.52 30.44 32.92
C PRO A 298 -18.93 30.75 31.55
N SER A 299 -19.64 31.63 30.87
CA SER A 299 -19.21 32.50 29.78
C SER A 299 -17.95 33.29 30.15
N ASN A 300 -17.00 33.39 29.22
CA ASN A 300 -16.08 34.51 29.09
C ASN A 300 -15.72 34.71 27.61
N ASP A 301 -16.13 35.87 27.10
CA ASP A 301 -15.65 36.53 25.88
C ASP A 301 -14.16 36.89 26.07
N PRO A 302 -13.32 36.92 25.01
CA PRO A 302 -13.11 38.22 24.38
C PRO A 302 -12.86 38.19 22.87
N SER A 303 -13.51 39.14 22.19
CA SER A 303 -13.02 39.92 21.05
C SER A 303 -11.49 40.06 20.97
N LEU A 304 -10.91 39.70 19.81
CA LEU A 304 -9.79 40.39 19.14
C LEU A 304 -9.49 39.76 17.77
N LEU A 305 -9.78 40.51 16.71
CA LEU A 305 -9.23 40.43 15.35
C LEU A 305 -7.69 40.56 15.37
N PRO A 306 -6.90 40.12 14.36
CA PRO A 306 -7.02 40.66 12.99
C PRO A 306 -6.67 39.76 11.79
N HIS A 307 -7.20 40.18 10.64
CA HIS A 307 -6.72 39.89 9.28
C HIS A 307 -5.22 40.24 9.10
N PRO A 308 -4.58 39.70 8.05
CA PRO A 308 -4.26 40.58 6.92
C PRO A 308 -4.45 39.98 5.52
N ARG A 309 -4.72 40.89 4.59
CA ARG A 309 -4.66 40.76 3.12
C ARG A 309 -3.21 40.77 2.61
N HIS A 310 -3.07 40.62 1.28
CA HIS A 310 -1.90 40.75 0.38
C HIS A 310 -1.30 39.37 0.00
N LEU A 311 -1.14 38.99 -1.28
CA LEU A 311 -0.67 39.74 -2.44
C LEU A 311 -1.16 39.13 -3.78
N VAL A 312 -1.33 40.02 -4.74
CA VAL A 312 -1.50 39.79 -6.18
C VAL A 312 -0.19 39.31 -6.80
N HIS A 313 -0.23 38.30 -7.68
CA HIS A 313 0.77 38.17 -8.74
C HIS A 313 0.11 37.83 -10.07
N LEU A 314 0.11 38.81 -10.97
CA LEU A 314 -0.05 38.65 -12.41
C LEU A 314 1.26 38.10 -12.97
N GLY A 315 1.18 37.03 -13.76
CA GLY A 315 2.28 36.45 -14.52
C GLY A 315 1.75 35.89 -15.83
N ASN A 316 1.98 36.64 -16.90
CA ASN A 316 1.54 36.46 -18.27
C ASN A 316 2.26 35.33 -19.02
N LEU A 317 1.60 34.84 -20.08
CA LEU A 317 2.14 34.37 -21.39
C LEU A 317 3.01 33.09 -21.44
N GLN A 318 2.52 32.06 -22.14
CA GLN A 318 2.97 31.67 -23.50
C GLN A 318 2.38 30.31 -23.96
N ALA A 319 1.90 30.30 -25.22
CA ALA A 319 2.08 29.25 -26.25
C ALA A 319 1.47 27.84 -26.00
N ASN A 320 0.80 27.13 -26.91
CA ASN A 320 0.75 27.18 -28.37
C ASN A 320 -0.55 26.52 -28.88
N ASN A 321 -1.10 27.10 -29.94
CA ASN A 321 -1.98 26.42 -30.89
C ASN A 321 -1.18 25.33 -31.63
N LEU A 322 -1.78 24.14 -31.81
CA LEU A 322 -1.44 23.24 -32.91
C LEU A 322 -2.74 22.67 -33.49
N SER A 323 -3.06 23.21 -34.66
CA SER A 323 -4.00 22.71 -35.64
C SER A 323 -3.43 21.48 -36.36
N LYS A 324 -4.34 20.68 -36.95
CA LYS A 324 -4.17 19.60 -37.94
C LYS A 324 -4.13 18.17 -37.37
N ARG A 325 -5.28 17.48 -37.44
CA ARG A 325 -5.59 16.49 -38.50
C ARG A 325 -7.09 16.30 -38.61
#